data_AF-A0A850B417-F1
#
_entry.id   AF-A0A850B417-F1
#
_cell.length_a   1.000
_cell.length_b   1.000
_cell.length_c   1.000
_cell.angle_alpha   90.00
_cell.angle_beta   90.00
_cell.angle_gamma   90.00
#
_symmetry.space_group_name_H-M   'P 1'
#
loop_
_entity.id
_entity.type
_entity.pdbx_description
1 polymer ?
#
loop_
_entity_poly.entity_id
_entity_poly.type
_entity_poly.pdbx_seq_one_letter_code
_entity_poly.pdbx_strand_id
1 'polypeptide(L)'
;PSLLLNLDLATQHVPAESEILAHVSDPNPTILRATDFGAPTSPTGAPSDWNLAADAVFRIAHEVRRSARATGQTPRLFITGRAGLPLFVQLGCLLSARVLEFTLLNRRKDSTQWDSLHFPPPQNPTAHPDNAPFFAVRSGLNANDNPGRIAVTISTNLRRNAAAPIAFLQKKNEPVAAEIELRTHSLSPEAPPVTFLTGENAPKAAAELMDIFSRIPCLFPNANGLALFIDGPITLAFLAGRAIVPRISPIHNNVWIPSFSGSEYRDALRLPHKPPIPVFIVHADEDRAFAERLKNKTLARTNTRGWHTGMLLPGDPVEEMTGRMLNEAKIILVVVSPNTYAHDDTHHLVERALDRMQHQNAKVIPILARHCDWKSNLPRLGALHALPTGNQWLKSATNNDNDEQWAEVERALRPVIDQVRADLFGEEM
;
A
#
# COMPACT_ATOMS: atom_id res chain seq x y z
N PRO A 1 -10.96 -8.62 -20.01
CA PRO A 1 -11.96 -8.01 -19.09
C PRO A 1 -11.66 -6.52 -18.87
N SER A 2 -12.67 -5.67 -18.69
CA SER A 2 -12.47 -4.27 -18.34
C SER A 2 -12.61 -4.07 -16.84
N LEU A 3 -11.65 -3.38 -16.23
CA LEU A 3 -11.67 -3.08 -14.79
C LEU A 3 -11.71 -1.56 -14.60
N LEU A 4 -12.67 -1.06 -13.82
CA LEU A 4 -12.74 0.33 -13.40
C LEU A 4 -12.24 0.44 -11.95
N LEU A 5 -11.05 1.00 -11.79
CA LEU A 5 -10.42 1.28 -10.50
C LEU A 5 -10.92 2.64 -10.03
N ASN A 6 -11.86 2.63 -9.08
CA ASN A 6 -12.47 3.84 -8.56
C ASN A 6 -11.89 4.17 -7.17
N LEU A 7 -11.01 5.16 -7.13
CA LEU A 7 -10.36 5.66 -5.92
C LEU A 7 -11.08 6.91 -5.37
N ASP A 8 -12.39 7.07 -5.61
CA ASP A 8 -13.14 8.17 -5.00
C ASP A 8 -13.36 7.92 -3.50
N LEU A 9 -12.68 8.72 -2.69
CA LEU A 9 -12.80 8.73 -1.24
C LEU A 9 -13.47 10.00 -0.72
N ALA A 10 -13.82 10.93 -1.62
CA ALA A 10 -14.45 12.18 -1.25
C ALA A 10 -15.97 11.96 -1.07
N THR A 11 -16.54 12.48 0.01
CA THR A 11 -17.99 12.40 0.26
C THR A 11 -18.76 13.61 -0.26
N GLN A 12 -18.07 14.71 -0.56
CA GLN A 12 -18.68 15.89 -1.17
C GLN A 12 -18.50 15.88 -2.68
N HIS A 13 -19.48 16.41 -3.42
CA HIS A 13 -19.44 16.56 -4.89
C HIS A 13 -19.14 15.26 -5.69
N VAL A 14 -19.56 14.11 -5.16
CA VAL A 14 -19.33 12.79 -5.79
C VAL A 14 -19.99 12.75 -7.16
N PRO A 15 -19.23 12.47 -8.24
CA PRO A 15 -19.83 12.26 -9.55
C PRO A 15 -20.75 11.04 -9.51
N ALA A 16 -21.84 11.10 -10.26
CA ALA A 16 -22.72 9.94 -10.40
C ALA A 16 -21.96 8.79 -11.09
N GLU A 17 -22.24 7.54 -10.73
CA GLU A 17 -21.58 6.40 -11.37
C GLU A 17 -21.84 6.36 -12.89
N SER A 18 -23.04 6.75 -13.32
CA SER A 18 -23.39 6.90 -14.74
C SER A 18 -22.55 7.96 -15.46
N GLU A 19 -22.14 9.04 -14.77
CA GLU A 19 -21.24 10.06 -15.31
C GLU A 19 -19.85 9.45 -15.59
N ILE A 20 -19.34 8.61 -14.70
CA ILE A 20 -18.06 7.92 -14.88
C ILE A 20 -18.16 6.88 -16.01
N LEU A 21 -19.20 6.05 -15.99
CA LEU A 21 -19.39 4.96 -16.95
C LEU A 21 -19.58 5.47 -18.38
N ALA A 22 -20.06 6.70 -18.58
CA ALA A 22 -20.13 7.33 -19.89
C ALA A 22 -18.74 7.47 -20.58
N HIS A 23 -17.65 7.42 -19.81
CA HIS A 23 -16.28 7.46 -20.31
C HIS A 23 -15.61 6.09 -20.43
N VAL A 24 -16.32 5.01 -20.09
CA VAL A 24 -15.83 3.64 -20.17
C VAL A 24 -16.42 2.97 -21.40
N SER A 25 -15.57 2.47 -22.30
CA SER A 25 -16.02 1.86 -23.57
C SER A 25 -16.78 0.54 -23.38
N ASP A 26 -16.60 -0.11 -22.23
CA ASP A 26 -17.29 -1.35 -21.86
C ASP A 26 -18.57 -1.01 -21.10
N PRO A 27 -19.75 -1.51 -21.50
CA PRO A 27 -21.01 -1.20 -20.81
C PRO A 27 -21.09 -1.81 -19.41
N ASN A 28 -20.31 -2.85 -19.09
CA ASN A 28 -20.37 -3.56 -17.81
C ASN A 28 -18.96 -3.87 -17.26
N PRO A 29 -18.15 -2.85 -16.93
CA PRO A 29 -16.83 -3.08 -16.36
C PRO A 29 -16.95 -3.65 -14.93
N THR A 30 -16.02 -4.50 -14.51
CA THR A 30 -15.91 -4.83 -13.09
C THR A 30 -15.36 -3.62 -12.34
N ILE A 31 -16.15 -3.08 -11.40
CA ILE A 31 -15.78 -1.89 -10.63
C ILE A 31 -15.09 -2.31 -9.34
N LEU A 32 -13.86 -1.84 -9.13
CA LEU A 32 -13.07 -2.03 -7.91
C LEU A 32 -13.02 -0.70 -7.16
N ARG A 33 -13.90 -0.51 -6.16
CA ARG A 33 -13.95 0.73 -5.38
C ARG A 33 -13.03 0.65 -4.18
N ALA A 34 -12.23 1.69 -3.93
CA ALA A 34 -11.34 1.73 -2.77
C ALA A 34 -12.08 1.51 -1.43
N THR A 35 -13.33 1.96 -1.32
CA THR A 35 -14.21 1.72 -0.17
C THR A 35 -14.53 0.25 0.05
N ASP A 36 -14.75 -0.52 -1.02
CA ASP A 36 -15.03 -1.97 -0.95
C ASP A 36 -13.80 -2.74 -0.45
N PHE A 37 -12.62 -2.14 -0.59
CA PHE A 37 -11.35 -2.63 -0.04
C PHE A 37 -10.96 -1.98 1.29
N GLY A 38 -11.87 -1.27 1.95
CA GLY A 38 -11.70 -0.75 3.31
C GLY A 38 -10.99 0.61 3.42
N ALA A 39 -10.86 1.37 2.33
CA ALA A 39 -10.33 2.72 2.40
C ALA A 39 -11.31 3.66 3.12
N PRO A 40 -10.85 4.46 4.10
CA PRO A 40 -11.71 5.45 4.76
C PRO A 40 -12.03 6.62 3.82
N THR A 41 -13.25 7.12 3.90
CA THR A 41 -13.70 8.31 3.16
C THR A 41 -13.52 9.58 3.98
N SER A 42 -13.51 10.73 3.31
CA SER A 42 -13.47 12.05 3.94
C SER A 42 -14.18 13.09 3.06
N PRO A 43 -14.49 14.30 3.57
CA PRO A 43 -15.12 15.33 2.75
C PRO A 43 -14.38 15.67 1.45
N THR A 44 -13.04 15.70 1.50
CA THR A 44 -12.18 16.14 0.38
C THR A 44 -11.47 14.98 -0.33
N GLY A 45 -11.61 13.75 0.15
CA GLY A 45 -10.94 12.56 -0.38
C GLY A 45 -9.52 12.33 0.15
N ALA A 46 -8.96 13.27 0.92
CA ALA A 46 -7.75 13.01 1.70
C ALA A 46 -8.10 12.07 2.87
N PRO A 47 -7.57 10.85 2.95
CA PRO A 47 -7.97 9.89 3.97
C PRO A 47 -7.50 10.33 5.36
N SER A 48 -8.29 10.00 6.39
CA SER A 48 -7.89 10.18 7.80
C SER A 48 -6.80 9.20 8.23
N ASP A 49 -6.78 8.00 7.62
CA ASP A 49 -5.77 6.97 7.81
C ASP A 49 -5.17 6.59 6.44
N TRP A 50 -3.95 7.06 6.20
CA TRP A 50 -3.22 6.80 4.96
C TRP A 50 -2.82 5.35 4.80
N ASN A 51 -2.57 4.62 5.89
CA ASN A 51 -2.16 3.21 5.81
C ASN A 51 -3.34 2.34 5.38
N LEU A 52 -4.53 2.56 5.95
CA LEU A 52 -5.74 1.84 5.53
C LEU A 52 -6.10 2.12 4.08
N ALA A 53 -6.00 3.38 3.65
CA ALA A 53 -6.24 3.75 2.26
C ALA A 53 -5.18 3.13 1.32
N ALA A 54 -3.91 3.11 1.72
CA ALA A 54 -2.84 2.49 0.95
C ALA A 54 -2.96 0.96 0.89
N ASP A 55 -3.41 0.30 1.96
CA ASP A 55 -3.74 -1.13 1.97
C ASP A 55 -4.86 -1.44 0.97
N ALA A 56 -5.88 -0.58 0.88
CA ALA A 56 -6.97 -0.75 -0.09
C ALA A 56 -6.47 -0.62 -1.54
N VAL A 57 -5.66 0.40 -1.84
CA VAL A 57 -5.03 0.57 -3.16
C VAL A 57 -4.14 -0.62 -3.53
N PHE A 58 -3.40 -1.14 -2.55
CA PHE A 58 -2.61 -2.34 -2.71
C PHE A 58 -3.48 -3.56 -3.08
N ARG A 59 -4.58 -3.78 -2.36
CA ARG A 59 -5.53 -4.87 -2.64
C ARG A 59 -6.17 -4.73 -4.03
N ILE A 60 -6.49 -3.51 -4.47
CA ILE A 60 -6.98 -3.24 -5.83
C ILE A 60 -5.93 -3.67 -6.87
N ALA A 61 -4.67 -3.26 -6.71
CA ALA A 61 -3.61 -3.64 -7.64
C ALA A 61 -3.38 -5.16 -7.67
N HIS A 62 -3.46 -5.82 -6.51
CA HIS A 62 -3.41 -7.27 -6.41
C HIS A 62 -4.60 -7.93 -7.15
N GLU A 63 -5.81 -7.39 -7.03
CA GLU A 63 -7.00 -7.90 -7.73
C GLU A 63 -6.88 -7.79 -9.25
N VAL A 64 -6.34 -6.68 -9.75
CA VAL A 64 -6.04 -6.50 -11.19
C VAL A 64 -5.13 -7.64 -11.68
N ARG A 65 -4.07 -7.96 -10.93
CA ARG A 65 -3.14 -9.06 -11.28
C ARG A 65 -3.81 -10.42 -11.20
N ARG A 66 -4.62 -10.66 -10.16
CA ARG A 66 -5.39 -11.90 -9.99
C ARG A 66 -6.32 -12.14 -11.16
N SER A 67 -7.06 -11.11 -11.58
CA SER A 67 -7.95 -11.14 -12.75
C SER A 67 -7.18 -11.46 -14.04
N ALA A 68 -6.02 -10.84 -14.23
CA ALA A 68 -5.17 -11.11 -15.40
C ALA A 68 -4.69 -12.58 -15.45
N ARG A 69 -4.28 -13.15 -14.31
CA ARG A 69 -3.86 -14.56 -14.22
C ARG A 69 -5.01 -15.52 -14.45
N ALA A 70 -6.17 -15.26 -13.85
CA ALA A 70 -7.33 -16.14 -13.96
C ALA A 70 -7.88 -16.20 -15.40
N THR A 71 -7.81 -15.09 -16.14
CA THR A 71 -8.32 -15.00 -17.51
C THR A 71 -7.27 -15.24 -18.59
N GLY A 72 -5.98 -15.22 -18.24
CA GLY A 72 -4.87 -15.26 -19.20
C GLY A 72 -4.78 -14.02 -20.10
N GLN A 73 -5.54 -12.95 -19.80
CA GLN A 73 -5.62 -11.72 -20.60
C GLN A 73 -5.25 -10.50 -19.76
N THR A 74 -4.54 -9.54 -20.36
CA THR A 74 -4.32 -8.24 -19.72
C THR A 74 -5.64 -7.47 -19.67
N PRO A 75 -6.12 -7.06 -18.48
CA PRO A 75 -7.35 -6.29 -18.37
C PRO A 75 -7.17 -4.88 -18.94
N ARG A 76 -8.22 -4.37 -19.61
CA ARG A 76 -8.30 -2.94 -19.96
C ARG A 76 -8.63 -2.15 -18.70
N LEU A 77 -7.73 -1.28 -18.28
CA LEU A 77 -7.89 -0.54 -17.03
C LEU A 77 -8.44 0.86 -17.26
N PHE A 78 -9.43 1.24 -16.47
CA PHE A 78 -9.93 2.59 -16.33
C PHE A 78 -9.66 3.03 -14.89
N ILE A 79 -9.03 4.18 -14.69
CA ILE A 79 -8.59 4.65 -13.37
C ILE A 79 -9.20 6.02 -13.14
N THR A 80 -9.93 6.17 -12.05
CA THR A 80 -10.64 7.40 -11.70
C THR A 80 -10.65 7.60 -10.19
N GLY A 81 -11.12 8.77 -9.74
CA GLY A 81 -11.48 9.02 -8.36
C GLY A 81 -10.94 10.33 -7.81
N ARG A 82 -11.44 10.70 -6.64
CA ARG A 82 -11.00 11.87 -5.88
C ARG A 82 -10.49 11.40 -4.53
N ALA A 83 -9.18 11.23 -4.47
CA ALA A 83 -8.47 10.93 -3.25
C ALA A 83 -7.14 11.68 -3.19
N GLY A 84 -6.48 11.60 -2.03
CA GLY A 84 -5.15 12.17 -1.87
C GLY A 84 -4.17 11.69 -2.94
N LEU A 85 -3.45 12.63 -3.57
CA LEU A 85 -2.44 12.35 -4.61
C LEU A 85 -1.46 11.21 -4.26
N PRO A 86 -0.99 11.03 -3.00
CA PRO A 86 -0.12 9.91 -2.64
C PRO A 86 -0.68 8.52 -3.02
N LEU A 87 -2.00 8.31 -2.99
CA LEU A 87 -2.62 7.04 -3.37
C LEU A 87 -2.53 6.76 -4.87
N PHE A 88 -2.58 7.80 -5.71
CA PHE A 88 -2.39 7.66 -7.15
C PHE A 88 -0.92 7.43 -7.50
N VAL A 89 0.01 8.05 -6.78
CA VAL A 89 1.45 7.73 -6.88
C VAL A 89 1.69 6.25 -6.54
N GLN A 90 1.10 5.76 -5.44
CA GLN A 90 1.20 4.35 -5.07
C GLN A 90 0.64 3.42 -6.15
N LEU A 91 -0.57 3.70 -6.65
CA LEU A 91 -1.19 2.89 -7.69
C LEU A 91 -0.33 2.86 -8.96
N GLY A 92 0.20 4.02 -9.38
CA GLY A 92 1.14 4.10 -10.51
C GLY A 92 2.38 3.23 -10.30
N CYS A 93 2.98 3.28 -9.11
CA CYS A 93 4.14 2.46 -8.77
C CYS A 93 3.82 0.95 -8.84
N LEU A 94 2.66 0.54 -8.31
CA LEU A 94 2.20 -0.85 -8.31
C LEU A 94 1.91 -1.37 -9.74
N LEU A 95 1.40 -0.53 -10.65
CA LEU A 95 1.02 -0.97 -12.01
C LEU A 95 2.16 -0.84 -13.06
N SER A 96 3.27 -0.17 -12.71
CA SER A 96 4.28 0.40 -13.62
C SER A 96 4.87 -0.50 -14.72
N ALA A 97 5.16 -1.78 -14.46
CA ALA A 97 5.93 -2.62 -15.40
C ALA A 97 5.11 -3.70 -16.14
N ARG A 98 3.87 -3.99 -15.72
CA ARG A 98 3.06 -5.10 -16.26
C ARG A 98 1.76 -4.65 -16.90
N VAL A 99 1.28 -3.45 -16.56
CA VAL A 99 0.11 -2.84 -17.21
C VAL A 99 0.60 -1.93 -18.32
N LEU A 100 0.46 -2.42 -19.55
CA LEU A 100 0.88 -1.70 -20.76
C LEU A 100 -0.21 -0.78 -21.29
N GLU A 101 -1.49 -1.06 -21.02
CA GLU A 101 -2.62 -0.27 -21.50
C GLU A 101 -3.54 0.16 -20.35
N PHE A 102 -3.84 1.45 -20.27
CA PHE A 102 -4.76 2.00 -19.27
C PHE A 102 -5.35 3.35 -19.72
N THR A 103 -6.48 3.72 -19.13
CA THR A 103 -7.14 5.01 -19.36
C THR A 103 -7.31 5.73 -18.02
N LEU A 104 -6.80 6.96 -17.91
CA LEU A 104 -7.00 7.82 -16.74
C LEU A 104 -8.20 8.74 -17.01
N LEU A 105 -9.16 8.71 -16.10
CA LEU A 105 -10.35 9.54 -16.11
C LEU A 105 -10.24 10.55 -14.97
N ASN A 106 -10.10 11.83 -15.30
CA ASN A 106 -9.96 12.90 -14.31
C ASN A 106 -11.06 13.94 -14.52
N ARG A 107 -11.95 14.07 -13.54
CA ARG A 107 -12.94 15.16 -13.52
C ARG A 107 -12.25 16.46 -13.13
N ARG A 108 -12.37 17.50 -13.96
CA ARG A 108 -11.79 18.81 -13.65
C ARG A 108 -12.47 19.42 -12.43
N LYS A 109 -11.69 20.11 -11.60
CA LYS A 109 -12.19 20.76 -10.39
C LYS A 109 -13.26 21.79 -10.76
N ASP A 110 -14.36 21.80 -9.99
CA ASP A 110 -15.48 22.74 -10.13
C ASP A 110 -16.11 22.77 -11.54
N SER A 111 -16.02 21.66 -12.27
CA SER A 111 -16.52 21.51 -13.64
C SER A 111 -17.16 20.13 -13.86
N THR A 112 -18.03 20.02 -14.87
CA THR A 112 -18.54 18.74 -15.39
C THR A 112 -17.64 18.15 -16.47
N GLN A 113 -16.55 18.84 -16.84
CA GLN A 113 -15.62 18.38 -17.85
C GLN A 113 -14.71 17.26 -17.32
N TRP A 114 -14.52 16.24 -18.16
CA TRP A 114 -13.64 15.11 -17.90
C TRP A 114 -12.47 15.09 -18.87
N ASP A 115 -11.27 14.87 -18.34
CA ASP A 115 -10.12 14.47 -19.12
C ASP A 115 -10.11 12.93 -19.18
N SER A 116 -10.22 12.37 -20.39
CA SER A 116 -10.08 10.93 -20.65
C SER A 116 -8.79 10.70 -21.43
N LEU A 117 -7.81 10.09 -20.78
CA LEU A 117 -6.44 9.97 -21.27
C LEU A 117 -6.09 8.50 -21.46
N HIS A 118 -6.12 8.06 -22.71
CA HIS A 118 -5.76 6.69 -23.08
C HIS A 118 -4.25 6.57 -23.29
N PHE A 119 -3.63 5.61 -22.61
CA PHE A 119 -2.23 5.26 -22.74
C PHE A 119 -2.15 3.87 -23.37
N PRO A 120 -1.84 3.76 -24.67
CA PRO A 120 -1.66 2.47 -25.32
C PRO A 120 -0.36 1.80 -24.87
N PRO A 121 -0.18 0.49 -25.13
CA PRO A 121 1.10 -0.18 -24.98
C PRO A 121 2.23 0.59 -25.67
N PRO A 122 3.46 0.59 -25.12
CA PRO A 122 4.59 1.25 -25.77
C PRO A 122 4.76 0.72 -27.19
N GLN A 123 4.60 1.61 -28.18
CA GLN A 123 4.95 1.31 -29.57
C GLN A 123 6.42 1.68 -29.80
N ASN A 124 7.07 1.11 -30.83
CA ASN A 124 8.40 1.55 -31.24
C ASN A 124 8.42 3.08 -31.33
N PRO A 125 9.46 3.77 -30.81
CA PRO A 125 9.49 5.22 -30.75
C PRO A 125 9.50 5.79 -32.17
N THR A 126 8.32 6.06 -32.71
CA THR A 126 8.18 6.97 -33.84
C THR A 126 8.33 8.35 -33.25
N ALA A 127 9.30 9.09 -33.79
CA ALA A 127 9.61 10.44 -33.34
C ALA A 127 8.32 11.25 -33.20
N HIS A 128 8.03 11.74 -31.99
CA HIS A 128 7.00 12.74 -31.84
C HIS A 128 7.41 13.95 -32.71
N PRO A 129 6.54 14.44 -33.60
CA PRO A 129 6.91 15.48 -34.57
C PRO A 129 7.32 16.81 -33.93
N ASP A 130 7.08 16.98 -32.63
CA ASP A 130 7.45 18.17 -31.85
C ASP A 130 8.41 17.82 -30.69
N ASN A 131 9.61 18.43 -30.75
CA ASN A 131 10.72 18.18 -29.82
C ASN A 131 10.63 19.02 -28.53
N ALA A 132 9.63 19.90 -28.36
CA ALA A 132 9.54 20.84 -27.22
C ALA A 132 9.20 20.13 -25.89
N PRO A 133 10.00 20.16 -24.83
CA PRO A 133 9.78 19.35 -23.62
C PRO A 133 8.44 19.68 -22.94
N PHE A 134 7.79 18.66 -22.37
CA PHE A 134 6.61 18.83 -21.52
C PHE A 134 6.98 19.60 -20.25
N PHE A 135 8.06 19.18 -19.56
CA PHE A 135 8.61 19.94 -18.43
C PHE A 135 9.60 20.98 -18.96
N ALA A 136 9.12 22.19 -19.20
CA ALA A 136 9.95 23.32 -19.62
C ALA A 136 11.05 23.65 -18.61
N VAL A 137 10.76 23.52 -17.31
CA VAL A 137 11.75 23.68 -16.24
C VAL A 137 12.19 22.29 -15.75
N ARG A 138 13.50 22.04 -15.85
CA ARG A 138 14.18 20.84 -15.35
C ARG A 138 15.45 21.29 -14.62
N SER A 139 15.37 21.45 -13.32
CA SER A 139 16.50 21.90 -12.49
C SER A 139 16.95 20.80 -11.52
N GLY A 140 18.15 20.94 -10.97
CA GLY A 140 18.67 20.01 -9.96
C GLY A 140 19.18 18.67 -10.48
N LEU A 141 19.27 18.48 -11.81
CA LEU A 141 19.73 17.23 -12.45
C LEU A 141 21.25 17.16 -12.63
N ASN A 142 22.01 17.92 -11.84
CA ASN A 142 23.47 17.88 -11.85
C ASN A 142 23.95 16.82 -10.87
N ALA A 143 24.86 15.95 -11.31
CA ALA A 143 25.39 14.89 -10.47
C ALA A 143 26.11 15.46 -9.25
N ASN A 144 25.90 14.83 -8.09
CA ASN A 144 26.67 15.09 -6.87
C ASN A 144 26.63 13.86 -5.95
N ASP A 145 27.49 13.86 -4.95
CA ASP A 145 27.69 12.76 -4.01
C ASP A 145 27.20 13.10 -2.59
N ASN A 146 26.37 14.14 -2.44
CA ASN A 146 25.84 14.53 -1.14
C ASN A 146 24.96 13.40 -0.56
N PRO A 147 25.16 13.02 0.71
CA PRO A 147 24.24 12.11 1.37
C PRO A 147 22.91 12.80 1.70
N GLY A 148 21.86 12.00 1.79
CA GLY A 148 20.53 12.48 2.19
C GLY A 148 19.43 12.11 1.20
N ARG A 149 18.28 12.74 1.36
CA ARG A 149 17.09 12.52 0.54
C ARG A 149 17.02 13.54 -0.57
N ILE A 150 16.60 13.10 -1.76
CA ILE A 150 16.37 13.99 -2.89
C ILE A 150 14.94 14.52 -2.81
N ALA A 151 14.77 15.84 -2.77
CA ALA A 151 13.47 16.47 -2.88
C ALA A 151 13.10 16.60 -4.36
N VAL A 152 12.05 15.90 -4.82
CA VAL A 152 11.58 15.96 -6.21
C VAL A 152 10.23 16.65 -6.23
N THR A 153 10.16 17.84 -6.83
CA THR A 153 8.89 18.55 -7.05
C THR A 153 8.46 18.41 -8.49
N ILE A 154 7.22 17.94 -8.69
CA ILE A 154 6.60 17.81 -10.02
C ILE A 154 5.31 18.61 -10.02
N SER A 155 5.21 19.58 -10.91
CA SER A 155 4.10 20.53 -10.89
C SER A 155 3.62 20.95 -12.27
N THR A 156 2.31 20.94 -12.47
CA THR A 156 1.65 21.62 -13.61
C THR A 156 1.02 22.95 -13.21
N ASN A 157 0.98 23.28 -11.91
CA ASN A 157 0.41 24.53 -11.41
C ASN A 157 1.40 25.69 -11.43
N LEU A 158 0.92 26.90 -11.75
CA LEU A 158 1.76 28.09 -11.85
C LEU A 158 2.18 28.70 -10.50
N ARG A 159 1.37 28.57 -9.45
CA ARG A 159 1.65 29.15 -8.13
C ARG A 159 2.02 28.05 -7.14
N ARG A 160 3.27 28.05 -6.64
CA ARG A 160 3.73 27.13 -5.59
C ARG A 160 4.46 27.84 -4.47
N ASN A 161 4.47 27.24 -3.29
CA ASN A 161 5.39 27.60 -2.22
C ASN A 161 6.70 26.81 -2.41
N ALA A 162 7.68 27.40 -3.11
CA ALA A 162 8.95 26.74 -3.43
C ALA A 162 9.76 26.31 -2.19
N ALA A 163 9.56 26.95 -1.05
CA ALA A 163 10.24 26.60 0.20
C ALA A 163 9.59 25.41 0.94
N ALA A 164 8.35 25.06 0.63
CA ALA A 164 7.59 24.05 1.39
C ALA A 164 8.20 22.63 1.34
N PRO A 165 8.71 22.13 0.21
CA PRO A 165 9.37 20.82 0.14
C PRO A 165 10.59 20.70 1.06
N ILE A 166 11.46 21.70 1.04
CA ILE A 166 12.68 21.72 1.87
C ILE A 166 12.33 21.89 3.34
N ALA A 167 11.39 22.78 3.68
CA ALA A 167 10.91 22.95 5.05
C ALA A 167 10.33 21.66 5.63
N PHE A 168 9.66 20.84 4.82
CA PHE A 168 9.16 19.53 5.24
C PHE A 168 10.30 18.56 5.61
N LEU A 169 11.35 18.47 4.81
CA LEU A 169 12.51 17.61 5.10
C LEU A 169 13.29 18.09 6.33
N GLN A 170 13.47 19.41 6.46
CA GLN A 170 14.09 20.01 7.65
C GLN A 170 13.32 19.69 8.93
N LYS A 171 11.97 19.81 8.92
CA LYS A 171 11.12 19.41 10.06
C LYS A 171 11.26 17.93 10.44
N LYS A 172 11.70 17.08 9.51
CA LYS A 172 11.94 15.65 9.73
C LYS A 172 13.39 15.33 10.11
N ASN A 173 14.25 16.33 10.22
CA ASN A 173 15.70 16.19 10.38
C ASN A 173 16.34 15.32 9.27
N GLU A 174 15.79 15.37 8.06
CA GLU A 174 16.30 14.61 6.91
C GLU A 174 17.24 15.51 6.09
N PRO A 175 18.54 15.15 5.94
CA PRO A 175 19.46 15.88 5.08
C PRO A 175 18.98 15.89 3.62
N VAL A 176 19.22 16.99 2.90
CA VAL A 176 18.82 17.14 1.50
C VAL A 176 20.04 16.91 0.61
N ALA A 177 20.00 15.83 -0.18
CA ALA A 177 21.07 15.52 -1.14
C ALA A 177 21.01 16.43 -2.38
N ALA A 178 19.80 16.63 -2.90
CA ALA A 178 19.51 17.49 -4.05
C ALA A 178 18.04 17.93 -4.05
N GLU A 179 17.76 19.02 -4.76
CA GLU A 179 16.40 19.47 -5.07
C GLU A 179 16.20 19.41 -6.59
N ILE A 180 15.32 18.53 -7.05
CA ILE A 180 14.93 18.39 -8.46
C ILE A 180 13.58 19.07 -8.65
N GLU A 181 13.49 19.95 -9.64
CA GLU A 181 12.24 20.60 -10.02
C GLU A 181 11.87 20.29 -11.47
N LEU A 182 10.68 19.72 -11.65
CA LEU A 182 10.05 19.45 -12.93
C LEU A 182 8.76 20.27 -13.02
N ARG A 183 8.71 21.24 -13.93
CA ARG A 183 7.56 22.13 -14.08
C ARG A 183 7.20 22.42 -15.52
N THR A 184 5.90 22.56 -15.74
CA THR A 184 5.40 23.23 -16.93
C THR A 184 5.64 24.74 -16.78
N HIS A 185 5.99 25.39 -17.88
CA HIS A 185 6.03 26.85 -18.01
C HIS A 185 5.21 27.22 -19.24
N SER A 186 4.73 28.46 -19.33
CA SER A 186 4.19 28.91 -20.60
C SER A 186 5.34 29.08 -21.59
N LEU A 187 5.32 28.35 -22.71
CA LEU A 187 6.39 28.40 -23.72
C LEU A 187 6.43 29.75 -24.46
N SER A 188 5.42 30.60 -24.28
CA SER A 188 5.34 31.98 -24.79
C SER A 188 4.55 32.85 -23.80
N PRO A 189 4.88 34.14 -23.62
CA PRO A 189 4.07 35.07 -22.83
C PRO A 189 2.58 35.11 -23.22
N GLU A 190 2.27 34.74 -24.47
CA GLU A 190 0.92 34.76 -25.05
C GLU A 190 0.23 33.38 -25.02
N ALA A 191 0.95 32.29 -24.75
CA ALA A 191 0.37 30.95 -24.69
C ALA A 191 -0.29 30.70 -23.32
N PRO A 192 -1.45 30.03 -23.28
CA PRO A 192 -2.05 29.63 -22.00
C PRO A 192 -1.13 28.61 -21.30
N PRO A 193 -1.02 28.68 -19.97
CA PRO A 193 -0.18 27.76 -19.22
C PRO A 193 -0.67 26.32 -19.36
N VAL A 194 0.26 25.38 -19.54
CA VAL A 194 -0.04 23.94 -19.56
C VAL A 194 -0.31 23.49 -18.13
N THR A 195 -1.55 23.62 -17.67
CA THR A 195 -1.99 23.23 -16.33
C THR A 195 -2.65 21.84 -16.30
N PHE A 196 -3.04 21.32 -17.46
CA PHE A 196 -3.74 20.04 -17.61
C PHE A 196 -3.01 19.10 -18.56
N LEU A 197 -3.18 17.80 -18.31
CA LEU A 197 -2.71 16.76 -19.20
C LEU A 197 -3.83 16.41 -20.20
N THR A 198 -3.49 16.32 -21.48
CA THR A 198 -4.38 15.98 -22.60
C THR A 198 -3.86 14.73 -23.31
N GLY A 199 -4.66 14.13 -24.20
CA GLY A 199 -4.20 12.97 -24.98
C GLY A 199 -2.94 13.24 -25.80
N GLU A 200 -2.69 14.50 -26.16
CA GLU A 200 -1.52 14.92 -26.94
C GLU A 200 -0.25 15.05 -26.09
N ASN A 201 -0.36 15.57 -24.85
CA ASN A 201 0.81 15.91 -24.05
C ASN A 201 1.12 14.91 -22.92
N ALA A 202 0.15 14.08 -22.51
CA ALA A 202 0.30 13.17 -21.38
C ALA A 202 1.30 12.02 -21.63
N PRO A 203 1.36 11.39 -22.83
CA PRO A 203 2.38 10.40 -23.14
C PRO A 203 3.81 10.97 -23.05
N LYS A 204 3.99 12.23 -23.46
CA LYS A 204 5.27 12.94 -23.37
C LYS A 204 5.69 13.19 -21.93
N ALA A 205 4.76 13.63 -21.09
CA ALA A 205 4.98 13.76 -19.65
C ALA A 205 5.41 12.42 -19.02
N ALA A 206 4.74 11.33 -19.38
CA ALA A 206 5.08 9.99 -18.90
C ALA A 206 6.51 9.58 -19.31
N ALA A 207 6.87 9.78 -20.58
CA ALA A 207 8.21 9.45 -21.09
C ALA A 207 9.31 10.27 -20.41
N GLU A 208 9.12 11.59 -20.26
CA GLU A 208 10.09 12.45 -19.56
C GLU A 208 10.26 12.07 -18.08
N LEU A 209 9.18 11.73 -17.38
CA LEU A 209 9.27 11.24 -16.00
C LEU A 209 10.06 9.94 -15.91
N MET A 210 9.81 8.99 -16.81
CA MET A 210 10.56 7.73 -16.84
C MET A 210 12.05 7.95 -17.12
N ASP A 211 12.41 8.78 -18.11
CA ASP A 211 13.81 9.12 -18.41
C ASP A 211 14.50 9.72 -17.19
N ILE A 212 13.90 10.76 -16.60
CA ILE A 212 14.50 11.50 -15.49
C ILE A 212 14.69 10.60 -14.27
N PHE A 213 13.65 9.86 -13.88
CA PHE A 213 13.72 8.97 -12.72
C PHE A 213 14.73 7.83 -12.92
N SER A 214 14.88 7.31 -14.15
CA SER A 214 15.88 6.26 -14.44
C SER A 214 17.33 6.73 -14.23
N ARG A 215 17.59 8.04 -14.36
CA ARG A 215 18.91 8.65 -14.24
C ARG A 215 19.26 9.04 -12.81
N ILE A 216 18.27 9.26 -11.94
CA ILE A 216 18.46 9.67 -10.54
C ILE A 216 19.50 8.81 -9.81
N PRO A 217 19.47 7.47 -9.86
CA PRO A 217 20.45 6.65 -9.14
C PRO A 217 21.90 6.87 -9.57
N CYS A 218 22.13 7.19 -10.84
CA CYS A 218 23.46 7.49 -11.37
C CYS A 218 23.92 8.90 -10.99
N LEU A 219 23.00 9.87 -10.96
CA LEU A 219 23.30 11.26 -10.62
C LEU A 219 23.59 11.47 -9.13
N PHE A 220 22.99 10.66 -8.25
CA PHE A 220 23.06 10.84 -6.79
C PHE A 220 23.39 9.52 -6.06
N PRO A 221 24.58 8.93 -6.27
CA PRO A 221 24.91 7.59 -5.79
C PRO A 221 24.85 7.42 -4.26
N ASN A 222 25.02 8.51 -3.49
CA ASN A 222 24.98 8.50 -2.02
C ASN A 222 23.63 8.89 -1.42
N ALA A 223 22.62 9.16 -2.26
CA ALA A 223 21.29 9.48 -1.76
C ALA A 223 20.63 8.25 -1.12
N ASN A 224 19.88 8.47 -0.04
CA ASN A 224 19.24 7.40 0.74
C ASN A 224 17.77 7.15 0.34
N GLY A 225 17.23 7.95 -0.59
CA GLY A 225 15.81 7.91 -0.96
C GLY A 225 15.31 9.19 -1.64
N LEU A 226 14.01 9.21 -1.93
CA LEU A 226 13.29 10.34 -2.52
C LEU A 226 12.23 10.89 -1.57
N ALA A 227 11.91 12.18 -1.70
CA ALA A 227 10.65 12.76 -1.25
C ALA A 227 9.97 13.42 -2.45
N LEU A 228 8.78 12.91 -2.80
CA LEU A 228 8.04 13.30 -3.99
C LEU A 228 6.90 14.25 -3.64
N PHE A 229 6.98 15.47 -4.15
CA PHE A 229 6.01 16.54 -3.94
C PHE A 229 5.26 16.78 -5.25
N ILE A 230 3.99 16.35 -5.31
CA ILE A 230 3.16 16.52 -6.50
C ILE A 230 2.22 17.71 -6.33
N ASP A 231 2.22 18.59 -7.33
CA ASP A 231 1.31 19.74 -7.43
C ASP A 231 0.63 19.75 -8.82
N GLY A 232 -0.44 18.97 -8.94
CA GLY A 232 -1.13 18.77 -10.20
C GLY A 232 -2.28 17.76 -10.08
N PRO A 233 -2.88 17.36 -11.21
CA PRO A 233 -4.01 16.42 -11.23
C PRO A 233 -3.59 15.00 -10.85
N ILE A 234 -4.57 14.14 -10.54
CA ILE A 234 -4.34 12.71 -10.21
C ILE A 234 -3.57 11.99 -11.32
N THR A 235 -3.74 12.43 -12.58
CA THR A 235 -3.01 11.92 -13.74
C THR A 235 -1.50 12.10 -13.56
N LEU A 236 -1.05 13.29 -13.16
CA LEU A 236 0.36 13.58 -12.95
C LEU A 236 0.93 12.73 -11.79
N ALA A 237 0.18 12.61 -10.70
CA ALA A 237 0.54 11.78 -9.57
C ALA A 237 0.71 10.30 -9.97
N PHE A 238 -0.23 9.76 -10.74
CA PHE A 238 -0.18 8.40 -11.25
C PHE A 238 1.05 8.17 -12.15
N LEU A 239 1.30 9.06 -13.11
CA LEU A 239 2.45 8.96 -14.00
C LEU A 239 3.79 9.06 -13.25
N ALA A 240 3.89 9.94 -12.26
CA ALA A 240 5.06 10.02 -11.38
C ALA A 240 5.27 8.73 -10.59
N GLY A 241 4.18 8.13 -10.10
CA GLY A 241 4.19 6.81 -9.49
C GLY A 241 4.77 5.73 -10.42
N ARG A 242 4.37 5.73 -11.70
CA ARG A 242 4.87 4.77 -12.69
C ARG A 242 6.37 4.88 -12.96
N ALA A 243 6.96 6.06 -12.77
CA ALA A 243 8.39 6.27 -12.91
C ALA A 243 9.21 5.72 -11.73
N ILE A 244 8.56 5.38 -10.61
CA ILE A 244 9.21 4.77 -9.44
C ILE A 244 9.22 3.25 -9.61
N VAL A 245 10.43 2.69 -9.78
CA VAL A 245 10.64 1.23 -9.85
C VAL A 245 11.48 0.77 -8.65
N PRO A 246 10.88 0.29 -7.54
CA PRO A 246 11.62 -0.03 -6.30
C PRO A 246 12.77 -1.04 -6.45
N ARG A 247 12.71 -1.90 -7.47
CA ARG A 247 13.69 -2.97 -7.70
C ARG A 247 15.02 -2.51 -8.31
N ILE A 248 15.08 -1.33 -8.95
CA ILE A 248 16.27 -0.92 -9.72
C ILE A 248 17.31 -0.17 -8.87
N SER A 249 16.91 0.35 -7.70
CA SER A 249 17.82 1.15 -6.85
C SER A 249 17.28 1.29 -5.42
N PRO A 250 18.16 1.33 -4.40
CA PRO A 250 17.79 1.70 -3.03
C PRO A 250 17.02 3.02 -2.91
N ILE A 251 17.31 3.98 -3.80
CA ILE A 251 16.63 5.29 -3.83
C ILE A 251 15.14 5.14 -4.15
N HIS A 252 14.81 4.27 -5.12
CA HIS A 252 13.43 3.96 -5.50
C HIS A 252 12.72 3.05 -4.48
N ASN A 253 13.49 2.37 -3.63
CA ASN A 253 12.98 1.53 -2.55
C ASN A 253 12.76 2.30 -1.22
N ASN A 254 12.94 3.62 -1.24
CA ASN A 254 12.73 4.50 -0.08
C ASN A 254 12.17 5.86 -0.51
N VAL A 255 10.89 5.88 -0.90
CA VAL A 255 10.23 7.11 -1.37
C VAL A 255 9.22 7.61 -0.34
N TRP A 256 9.32 8.89 0.01
CA TRP A 256 8.36 9.60 0.83
C TRP A 256 7.38 10.34 -0.08
N ILE A 257 6.08 10.23 0.18
CA ILE A 257 5.07 10.96 -0.59
C ILE A 257 4.21 11.76 0.39
N PRO A 258 4.57 13.01 0.67
CA PRO A 258 3.80 13.88 1.55
C PRO A 258 2.49 14.32 0.89
N SER A 259 1.51 14.68 1.71
CA SER A 259 0.27 15.31 1.26
C SER A 259 0.25 16.78 1.64
N PHE A 260 -0.13 17.66 0.72
CA PHE A 260 -0.30 19.08 1.00
C PHE A 260 -1.67 19.33 1.63
N SER A 261 -1.71 19.94 2.81
CA SER A 261 -2.96 20.26 3.50
C SER A 261 -2.86 21.60 4.21
N GLY A 262 -3.85 22.47 4.00
CA GLY A 262 -3.84 23.85 4.47
C GLY A 262 -2.74 24.66 3.78
N SER A 263 -1.56 24.75 4.41
CA SER A 263 -0.43 25.56 3.96
C SER A 263 0.91 24.83 3.97
N GLU A 264 0.95 23.54 4.30
CA GLU A 264 2.17 22.76 4.45
C GLU A 264 2.03 21.32 3.98
N TYR A 265 3.17 20.68 3.73
CA TYR A 265 3.22 19.24 3.53
C TYR A 265 3.19 18.50 4.87
N ARG A 266 2.43 17.41 4.91
CA ARG A 266 2.33 16.47 6.03
C ARG A 266 2.72 15.08 5.57
N ASP A 267 3.20 14.26 6.49
CA ASP A 267 3.43 12.85 6.20
C ASP A 267 2.13 12.19 5.74
N ALA A 268 2.23 11.36 4.71
CA ALA A 268 1.11 10.62 4.16
C ALA A 268 1.50 9.18 3.84
N LEU A 269 2.37 8.96 2.85
CA LEU A 269 2.70 7.60 2.41
C LEU A 269 4.21 7.38 2.22
N ARG A 270 4.61 6.10 2.26
CA ARG A 270 5.95 5.62 1.92
C ARG A 270 5.86 4.53 0.85
N LEU A 271 6.77 4.54 -0.12
CA LEU A 271 6.92 3.45 -1.10
C LEU A 271 8.27 2.72 -0.95
N PRO A 272 8.29 1.39 -1.16
CA PRO A 272 7.12 0.54 -1.45
C PRO A 272 6.20 0.42 -0.23
N HIS A 273 4.88 0.55 -0.44
CA HIS A 273 3.89 0.31 0.60
C HIS A 273 3.81 -1.19 0.84
N LYS A 274 3.97 -1.60 2.09
CA LYS A 274 3.94 -3.01 2.50
C LYS A 274 2.75 -3.17 3.44
N PRO A 275 1.62 -3.75 3.01
CA PRO A 275 0.50 -3.96 3.91
C PRO A 275 0.91 -4.89 5.05
N PRO A 276 0.32 -4.73 6.26
CA PRO A 276 0.57 -5.60 7.37
C PRO A 276 0.00 -7.00 7.10
N ILE A 277 0.71 -8.05 7.54
CA ILE A 277 0.19 -9.42 7.48
C ILE A 277 -0.88 -9.60 8.57
N PRO A 278 -2.12 -9.98 8.24
CA PRO A 278 -3.16 -10.20 9.25
C PRO A 278 -2.86 -11.47 10.04
N VAL A 279 -2.83 -11.31 11.37
CA VAL A 279 -2.57 -12.38 12.34
C VAL A 279 -3.79 -12.54 13.23
N PHE A 280 -4.32 -13.75 13.32
CA PHE A 280 -5.39 -14.08 14.26
C PHE A 280 -4.81 -14.85 15.44
N ILE A 281 -5.19 -14.49 16.67
CA ILE A 281 -4.72 -15.17 17.87
C ILE A 281 -5.91 -15.88 18.52
N VAL A 282 -5.92 -17.21 18.44
CA VAL A 282 -6.89 -18.06 19.14
C VAL A 282 -6.43 -18.22 20.58
N HIS A 283 -7.31 -17.94 21.54
CA HIS A 283 -7.04 -18.13 22.96
C HIS A 283 -8.36 -18.40 23.71
N ALA A 284 -8.28 -19.09 24.84
CA ALA A 284 -9.34 -19.11 25.83
C ALA A 284 -9.33 -17.79 26.65
N ASP A 285 -10.45 -17.41 27.25
CA ASP A 285 -10.57 -16.14 27.97
C ASP A 285 -9.57 -16.04 29.15
N GLU A 286 -9.30 -17.16 29.83
CA GLU A 286 -8.34 -17.26 30.93
C GLU A 286 -6.88 -17.08 30.49
N ASP A 287 -6.61 -17.13 29.19
CA ASP A 287 -5.29 -16.98 28.58
C ASP A 287 -5.13 -15.66 27.82
N ARG A 288 -6.11 -14.74 27.93
CA ARG A 288 -6.10 -13.44 27.25
C ARG A 288 -4.80 -12.66 27.43
N ALA A 289 -4.16 -12.75 28.60
CA ALA A 289 -2.89 -12.08 28.87
C ALA A 289 -1.77 -12.48 27.90
N PHE A 290 -1.72 -13.75 27.46
CA PHE A 290 -0.76 -14.22 26.46
C PHE A 290 -1.08 -13.64 25.08
N ALA A 291 -2.36 -13.61 24.69
CA ALA A 291 -2.79 -13.03 23.42
C ALA A 291 -2.49 -11.52 23.33
N GLU A 292 -2.75 -10.77 24.40
CA GLU A 292 -2.42 -9.34 24.48
C GLU A 292 -0.90 -9.11 24.42
N ARG A 293 -0.08 -9.97 25.05
CA ARG A 293 1.38 -9.88 24.92
C ARG A 293 1.85 -10.17 23.51
N LEU A 294 1.32 -11.22 22.87
CA LEU A 294 1.62 -11.53 21.48
C LEU A 294 1.33 -10.33 20.57
N LYS A 295 0.12 -9.76 20.68
CA LYS A 295 -0.31 -8.61 19.87
C LYS A 295 0.51 -7.35 20.16
N ASN A 296 0.61 -6.95 21.43
CA ASN A 296 1.10 -5.62 21.81
C ASN A 296 2.62 -5.56 22.03
N LYS A 297 3.31 -6.70 22.20
CA LYS A 297 4.77 -6.75 22.39
C LYS A 297 5.47 -7.55 21.30
N THR A 298 5.12 -8.83 21.12
CA THR A 298 5.82 -9.73 20.19
C THR A 298 5.63 -9.31 18.73
N LEU A 299 4.40 -8.99 18.35
CA LEU A 299 4.06 -8.59 16.98
C LEU A 299 4.29 -7.10 16.71
N ALA A 300 4.42 -6.26 17.75
CA ALA A 300 4.48 -4.81 17.61
C ALA A 300 5.66 -4.28 16.78
N ARG A 301 6.77 -5.03 16.71
CA ARG A 301 7.95 -4.68 15.92
C ARG A 301 7.97 -5.32 14.53
N THR A 302 6.88 -6.00 14.17
CA THR A 302 6.70 -6.65 12.87
C THR A 302 5.63 -5.90 12.08
N ASN A 303 5.70 -5.95 10.76
CA ASN A 303 4.64 -5.37 9.93
C ASN A 303 3.46 -6.36 9.84
N THR A 304 2.74 -6.53 10.95
CA THR A 304 1.60 -7.42 11.12
C THR A 304 0.42 -6.69 11.77
N ARG A 305 -0.79 -7.21 11.57
CA ARG A 305 -2.02 -6.72 12.19
C ARG A 305 -2.63 -7.83 13.03
N GLY A 306 -2.31 -7.84 14.32
CA GLY A 306 -2.82 -8.82 15.28
C GLY A 306 -4.26 -8.56 15.70
N TRP A 307 -5.09 -9.60 15.74
CA TRP A 307 -6.47 -9.56 16.21
C TRP A 307 -6.80 -10.79 17.06
N HIS A 308 -7.68 -10.62 18.05
CA HIS A 308 -8.26 -11.72 18.85
C HIS A 308 -9.64 -11.33 19.36
N THR A 309 -10.44 -12.32 19.80
CA THR A 309 -11.83 -12.14 20.25
C THR A 309 -11.98 -11.17 21.42
N GLY A 310 -10.98 -11.07 22.30
CA GLY A 310 -10.95 -10.10 23.39
C GLY A 310 -10.92 -8.61 22.97
N MET A 311 -10.80 -8.32 21.67
CA MET A 311 -10.89 -6.97 21.10
C MET A 311 -12.33 -6.54 20.73
N LEU A 312 -13.28 -7.46 20.77
CA LEU A 312 -14.70 -7.15 20.52
C LEU A 312 -15.24 -6.21 21.60
N LEU A 313 -16.04 -5.24 21.19
CA LEU A 313 -16.72 -4.29 22.05
C LEU A 313 -18.13 -4.79 22.39
N PRO A 314 -18.71 -4.34 23.52
CA PRO A 314 -20.11 -4.61 23.82
C PRO A 314 -21.04 -4.18 22.68
N GLY A 315 -21.83 -5.12 22.18
CA GLY A 315 -22.74 -4.91 21.04
C GLY A 315 -22.21 -5.41 19.69
N ASP A 316 -20.95 -5.85 19.61
CA ASP A 316 -20.40 -6.40 18.37
C ASP A 316 -21.01 -7.78 18.02
N PRO A 317 -21.28 -8.08 16.73
CA PRO A 317 -21.72 -9.39 16.28
C PRO A 317 -20.54 -10.40 16.30
N VAL A 318 -20.41 -11.09 17.43
CA VAL A 318 -19.26 -11.98 17.77
C VAL A 318 -18.92 -12.97 16.66
N GLU A 319 -19.87 -13.78 16.20
CA GLU A 319 -19.61 -14.85 15.20
C GLU A 319 -19.19 -14.26 13.85
N GLU A 320 -19.87 -13.20 13.40
CA GLU A 320 -19.58 -12.56 12.11
C GLU A 320 -18.18 -11.94 12.11
N MET A 321 -17.84 -11.17 13.15
CA MET A 321 -16.54 -10.51 13.24
C MET A 321 -15.41 -11.51 13.44
N THR A 322 -15.58 -12.49 14.33
CA THR A 322 -14.60 -13.54 14.57
C THR A 322 -14.36 -14.36 13.31
N GLY A 323 -15.44 -14.77 12.64
CA GLY A 323 -15.37 -15.50 11.38
C GLY A 323 -14.67 -14.71 10.28
N ARG A 324 -14.97 -13.42 10.14
CA ARG A 324 -14.31 -12.52 9.17
C ARG A 324 -12.81 -12.41 9.44
N MET A 325 -12.42 -12.12 10.68
CA MET A 325 -11.00 -11.94 11.05
C MET A 325 -10.21 -13.24 10.91
N LEU A 326 -10.80 -14.37 11.31
CA LEU A 326 -10.20 -15.69 11.10
C LEU A 326 -10.02 -15.98 9.60
N ASN A 327 -11.01 -15.60 8.78
CA ASN A 327 -10.96 -15.82 7.33
C ASN A 327 -9.97 -14.93 6.58
N GLU A 328 -9.69 -13.73 7.09
CA GLU A 328 -8.68 -12.84 6.52
C GLU A 328 -7.26 -13.23 6.91
N ALA A 329 -7.08 -13.88 8.06
CA ALA A 329 -5.79 -14.20 8.63
C ALA A 329 -4.92 -15.09 7.73
N LYS A 330 -3.63 -14.74 7.68
CA LYS A 330 -2.58 -15.48 6.96
C LYS A 330 -1.66 -16.23 7.92
N ILE A 331 -1.58 -15.76 9.15
CA ILE A 331 -0.94 -16.45 10.27
C ILE A 331 -1.98 -16.56 11.39
N ILE A 332 -2.08 -17.73 11.98
CA ILE A 332 -2.96 -18.01 13.11
C ILE A 332 -2.09 -18.52 14.24
N LEU A 333 -2.05 -17.79 15.36
CA LEU A 333 -1.35 -18.19 16.56
C LEU A 333 -2.36 -18.83 17.51
N VAL A 334 -2.09 -20.04 17.98
CA VAL A 334 -2.98 -20.74 18.92
C VAL A 334 -2.33 -20.76 20.30
N VAL A 335 -2.90 -20.05 21.27
CA VAL A 335 -2.43 -20.08 22.66
C VAL A 335 -2.85 -21.42 23.28
N VAL A 336 -1.86 -22.27 23.56
CA VAL A 336 -2.05 -23.64 24.07
C VAL A 336 -1.96 -23.67 25.59
N SER A 337 -3.05 -24.10 26.20
CA SER A 337 -3.24 -24.28 27.64
C SER A 337 -4.24 -25.43 27.89
N PRO A 338 -4.47 -25.85 29.14
CA PRO A 338 -5.59 -26.74 29.48
C PRO A 338 -6.95 -26.23 29.00
N ASN A 339 -7.13 -24.90 28.88
CA ASN A 339 -8.41 -24.29 28.53
C ASN A 339 -8.68 -24.30 27.02
N THR A 340 -7.65 -24.48 26.19
CA THR A 340 -7.77 -24.49 24.72
C THR A 340 -8.75 -25.56 24.22
N TYR A 341 -8.79 -26.71 24.88
CA TYR A 341 -9.66 -27.85 24.54
C TYR A 341 -10.71 -28.17 25.62
N ALA A 342 -10.75 -27.39 26.71
CA ALA A 342 -11.79 -27.54 27.73
C ALA A 342 -13.09 -26.82 27.36
N HIS A 343 -13.03 -25.83 26.47
CA HIS A 343 -14.17 -25.02 26.05
C HIS A 343 -14.48 -25.25 24.56
N ASP A 344 -15.74 -25.54 24.25
CA ASP A 344 -16.20 -25.87 22.89
C ASP A 344 -15.91 -24.73 21.89
N ASP A 345 -16.10 -23.47 22.29
CA ASP A 345 -15.89 -22.32 21.40
C ASP A 345 -14.43 -22.17 20.97
N THR A 346 -13.49 -22.31 21.92
CA THR A 346 -12.06 -22.20 21.62
C THR A 346 -11.61 -23.40 20.79
N HIS A 347 -12.05 -24.61 21.14
CA HIS A 347 -11.77 -25.82 20.38
C HIS A 347 -12.29 -25.70 18.93
N HIS A 348 -13.51 -25.21 18.74
CA HIS A 348 -14.09 -24.97 17.41
C HIS A 348 -13.28 -23.95 16.58
N LEU A 349 -12.77 -22.87 17.19
CA LEU A 349 -11.88 -21.92 16.51
C LEU A 349 -10.55 -22.57 16.10
N VAL A 350 -9.99 -23.46 16.92
CA VAL A 350 -8.77 -24.22 16.57
C VAL A 350 -9.03 -25.13 15.37
N GLU A 351 -10.15 -25.86 15.34
CA GLU A 351 -10.49 -26.72 14.20
C GLU A 351 -10.66 -25.90 12.91
N ARG A 352 -11.39 -24.77 12.96
CA ARG A 352 -11.51 -23.86 11.82
C ARG A 352 -10.16 -23.30 11.36
N ALA A 353 -9.25 -23.00 12.29
CA ALA A 353 -7.91 -22.53 11.95
C ALA A 353 -7.09 -23.61 11.22
N LEU A 354 -7.19 -24.86 11.67
CA LEU A 354 -6.54 -26.01 11.04
C LEU A 354 -7.10 -26.29 9.63
N ASP A 355 -8.41 -26.18 9.45
CA ASP A 355 -9.04 -26.30 8.12
C ASP A 355 -8.54 -25.22 7.15
N ARG A 356 -8.38 -23.98 7.64
CA ARG A 356 -7.78 -22.89 6.86
C ARG A 356 -6.33 -23.15 6.48
N MET A 357 -5.56 -23.78 7.36
CA MET A 357 -4.18 -24.16 7.04
C MET A 357 -4.13 -25.16 5.88
N GLN A 358 -5.03 -26.14 5.87
CA GLN A 358 -5.08 -27.18 4.85
C GLN A 358 -5.59 -26.67 3.50
N HIS A 359 -6.52 -25.72 3.49
CA HIS A 359 -7.26 -25.35 2.28
C HIS A 359 -7.05 -23.91 1.79
N GLN A 360 -6.52 -23.01 2.62
CA GLN A 360 -6.55 -21.56 2.36
C GLN A 360 -5.20 -20.86 2.59
N ASN A 361 -4.10 -21.62 2.54
CA ASN A 361 -2.72 -21.15 2.68
C ASN A 361 -2.47 -20.31 3.95
N ALA A 362 -3.22 -20.54 5.03
CA ALA A 362 -2.90 -19.96 6.33
C ALA A 362 -1.79 -20.78 7.01
N LYS A 363 -0.98 -20.15 7.85
CA LYS A 363 -0.01 -20.83 8.73
C LYS A 363 -0.56 -20.87 10.15
N VAL A 364 -0.71 -22.07 10.73
CA VAL A 364 -1.11 -22.24 12.14
C VAL A 364 0.14 -22.53 12.96
N ILE A 365 0.32 -21.79 14.06
CA ILE A 365 1.49 -21.89 14.94
C ILE A 365 1.01 -22.04 16.39
N PRO A 366 1.22 -23.19 17.03
CA PRO A 366 0.94 -23.36 18.46
C PRO A 366 1.93 -22.56 19.31
N ILE A 367 1.41 -21.84 20.31
CA ILE A 367 2.17 -21.08 21.31
C ILE A 367 1.92 -21.72 22.68
N LEU A 368 2.91 -22.42 23.22
CA LEU A 368 2.85 -23.19 24.46
C LEU A 368 2.82 -22.25 25.68
N ALA A 369 1.63 -21.91 26.15
CA ALA A 369 1.42 -20.92 27.20
C ALA A 369 1.33 -21.52 28.61
N ARG A 370 0.69 -22.68 28.78
CA ARG A 370 0.54 -23.36 30.08
C ARG A 370 0.64 -24.87 29.93
N HIS A 371 1.42 -25.51 30.79
CA HIS A 371 1.70 -26.94 30.74
C HIS A 371 0.41 -27.80 30.69
N CYS A 372 0.26 -28.60 29.65
CA CYS A 372 -0.88 -29.51 29.45
C CYS A 372 -0.56 -30.62 28.45
N ASP A 373 -1.37 -31.69 28.44
CA ASP A 373 -1.26 -32.78 27.46
C ASP A 373 -2.03 -32.46 26.17
N TRP A 374 -1.64 -31.36 25.52
CA TRP A 374 -2.33 -30.89 24.32
C TRP A 374 -2.18 -31.82 23.11
N LYS A 375 -1.12 -32.64 23.03
CA LYS A 375 -0.90 -33.52 21.88
C LYS A 375 -1.93 -34.65 21.82
N SER A 376 -2.34 -35.16 22.97
CA SER A 376 -3.39 -36.17 23.06
C SER A 376 -4.78 -35.57 22.81
N ASN A 377 -5.02 -34.36 23.32
CA ASN A 377 -6.34 -33.71 23.24
C ASN A 377 -6.60 -32.95 21.93
N LEU A 378 -5.54 -32.45 21.28
CA LEU A 378 -5.59 -31.69 20.03
C LEU A 378 -4.59 -32.30 19.01
N PRO A 379 -4.79 -33.54 18.54
CA PRO A 379 -3.78 -34.27 17.76
C PRO A 379 -3.40 -33.57 16.45
N ARG A 380 -4.36 -32.93 15.76
CA ARG A 380 -4.10 -32.15 14.53
C ARG A 380 -3.16 -30.97 14.78
N LEU A 381 -3.36 -30.25 15.90
CA LEU A 381 -2.49 -29.17 16.33
C LEU A 381 -1.15 -29.74 16.82
N GLY A 382 -1.19 -30.86 17.55
CA GLY A 382 -0.06 -31.60 18.13
C GLY A 382 1.00 -32.06 17.15
N ALA A 383 0.61 -32.22 15.87
CA ALA A 383 1.50 -32.55 14.77
C ALA A 383 2.33 -31.35 14.27
N LEU A 384 2.02 -30.12 14.70
CA LEU A 384 2.71 -28.91 14.27
C LEU A 384 3.89 -28.56 15.21
N HIS A 385 4.90 -27.90 14.64
CA HIS A 385 5.97 -27.31 15.44
C HIS A 385 5.44 -26.14 16.28
N ALA A 386 5.58 -26.26 17.60
CA ALA A 386 5.16 -25.24 18.54
C ALA A 386 6.29 -24.26 18.90
N LEU A 387 5.90 -23.09 19.38
CA LEU A 387 6.79 -22.11 20.00
C LEU A 387 6.49 -21.97 21.50
N PRO A 388 7.47 -21.68 22.36
CA PRO A 388 8.92 -21.69 22.09
C PRO A 388 9.44 -23.04 21.58
N THR A 389 10.61 -23.04 20.93
CA THR A 389 11.17 -24.26 20.33
C THR A 389 11.55 -25.29 21.39
N GLY A 390 11.61 -26.57 20.98
CA GLY A 390 11.92 -27.67 21.90
C GLY A 390 10.78 -28.04 22.86
N ASN A 391 9.53 -27.66 22.56
CA ASN A 391 8.36 -27.89 23.41
C ASN A 391 8.50 -27.28 24.82
N GLN A 392 9.19 -26.15 24.93
CA GLN A 392 9.26 -25.40 26.18
C GLN A 392 7.96 -24.62 26.40
N TRP A 393 7.60 -24.41 27.66
CA TRP A 393 6.44 -23.63 28.04
C TRP A 393 6.84 -22.20 28.42
N LEU A 394 6.01 -21.22 28.03
CA LEU A 394 6.15 -19.86 28.51
C LEU A 394 5.88 -19.82 30.02
N LYS A 395 6.79 -19.21 30.77
CA LYS A 395 6.67 -19.15 32.23
C LYS A 395 5.61 -18.16 32.72
N SER A 396 5.37 -17.06 31.99
CA SER A 396 4.37 -16.03 32.32
C SER A 396 4.13 -15.09 31.14
N ALA A 397 2.90 -14.58 31.04
CA ALA A 397 2.52 -13.51 30.14
C ALA A 397 3.05 -12.13 30.57
N THR A 398 3.18 -11.85 31.86
CA THR A 398 3.42 -10.48 32.35
C THR A 398 4.78 -10.26 33.01
N ASN A 399 5.47 -11.33 33.41
CA ASN A 399 6.74 -11.20 34.14
C ASN A 399 7.90 -10.82 33.20
N ASN A 400 8.74 -9.88 33.63
CA ASN A 400 9.90 -9.38 32.85
C ASN A 400 11.04 -10.42 32.76
N ASP A 401 11.12 -11.35 33.73
CA ASP A 401 12.16 -12.41 33.74
C ASP A 401 12.05 -13.43 32.59
N ASN A 402 10.99 -13.34 31.77
CA ASN A 402 10.76 -14.24 30.64
C ASN A 402 11.00 -13.58 29.28
N ASP A 403 11.62 -12.40 29.26
CA ASP A 403 11.86 -11.66 28.03
C ASP A 403 12.71 -12.45 27.03
N GLU A 404 13.59 -13.35 27.49
CA GLU A 404 14.36 -14.23 26.61
C GLU A 404 13.49 -15.26 25.85
N GLN A 405 12.53 -15.91 26.53
CA GLN A 405 11.59 -16.84 25.89
C GLN A 405 10.68 -16.11 24.90
N TRP A 406 10.21 -14.91 25.26
CA TRP A 406 9.40 -14.09 24.37
C TRP A 406 10.20 -13.54 23.18
N ALA A 407 11.47 -13.19 23.37
CA ALA A 407 12.37 -12.81 22.30
C ALA A 407 12.68 -13.99 21.35
N GLU A 408 12.72 -15.21 21.87
CA GLU A 408 12.80 -16.42 21.04
C GLU A 408 11.55 -16.59 20.18
N VAL A 409 10.34 -16.46 20.76
CA VAL A 409 9.08 -16.50 20.00
C VAL A 409 9.08 -15.43 18.91
N GLU A 410 9.47 -14.20 19.23
CA GLU A 410 9.58 -13.11 18.24
C GLU A 410 10.56 -13.48 17.11
N ARG A 411 11.75 -13.97 17.45
CA ARG A 411 12.79 -14.36 16.49
C ARG A 411 12.33 -15.48 15.57
N ALA A 412 11.60 -16.46 16.11
CA ALA A 412 11.09 -17.60 15.35
C ALA A 412 9.89 -17.22 14.46
N LEU A 413 9.09 -16.21 14.83
CA LEU A 413 7.98 -15.73 14.00
C LEU A 413 8.44 -14.92 12.79
N ARG A 414 9.57 -14.20 12.88
CA ARG A 414 10.10 -13.37 11.77
C ARG A 414 10.23 -14.12 10.44
N PRO A 415 10.94 -15.27 10.33
CA PRO A 415 11.05 -15.97 9.06
C PRO A 415 9.69 -16.47 8.53
N VAL A 416 8.74 -16.78 9.41
CA VAL A 416 7.37 -17.16 8.99
C VAL A 416 6.65 -15.96 8.39
N ILE A 417 6.73 -14.80 9.03
CA ILE A 417 6.14 -13.55 8.53
C ILE A 417 6.76 -13.17 7.19
N ASP A 418 8.09 -13.29 7.04
CA ASP A 418 8.79 -12.98 5.81
C ASP A 418 8.44 -13.95 4.69
N GLN A 419 8.33 -15.25 4.98
CA GLN A 419 7.87 -16.25 4.01
C GLN A 419 6.43 -15.98 3.57
N VAL A 420 5.51 -15.77 4.50
CA VAL A 420 4.11 -15.44 4.17
C VAL A 420 4.04 -14.14 3.36
N ARG A 421 4.87 -13.15 3.68
CA ARG A 421 4.98 -11.91 2.92
C ARG A 421 5.49 -12.15 1.49
N ALA A 422 6.47 -13.01 1.30
CA ALA A 422 6.98 -13.40 -0.01
C ALA A 422 5.93 -14.22 -0.80
N ASP A 423 5.18 -15.11 -0.15
CA ASP A 423 4.14 -15.89 -0.81
C ASP A 423 2.97 -15.01 -1.29
N LEU A 424 2.63 -13.97 -0.51
CA LEU A 424 1.55 -13.04 -0.85
C LEU A 424 2.00 -11.97 -1.84
N PHE A 425 3.21 -11.43 -1.67
CA PHE A 425 3.63 -10.18 -2.32
C PHE A 425 5.00 -10.30 -3.02
N GLY A 426 5.61 -11.49 -3.10
CA GLY A 426 6.97 -11.67 -3.64
C GLY A 426 7.10 -11.39 -5.14
N GLU A 427 5.98 -11.36 -5.87
CA GLU A 427 5.96 -10.84 -7.24
C GLU A 427 5.68 -9.32 -7.32
N GLU A 428 5.37 -8.68 -6.19
CA GLU A 428 4.95 -7.27 -6.05
C GLU A 428 6.05 -6.37 -5.45
N MET A 429 6.92 -6.93 -4.59
CA MET A 429 8.20 -6.35 -4.14
C MET A 429 9.30 -6.68 -5.13
#